data_AF-V8N4R7-F1
#
_entry.id   AF-V8N4R7-F1
#
_cell.length_a   1.000
_cell.length_b   1.000
_cell.length_c   1.000
_cell.angle_alpha   90.00
_cell.angle_beta   90.00
_cell.angle_gamma   90.00
#
_symmetry.space_group_name_H-M   'P 1'
#
loop_
_entity.id
_entity.type
_entity.pdbx_description
1 polymer ?
#
loop_
_entity_poly.entity_id
_entity_poly.type
_entity_poly.pdbx_seq_one_letter_code
_entity_poly.pdbx_strand_id
1 'polypeptide(L)' 'MVASGLPQRNGHRHAAEIANMSLDILSSVGAFRVKHIPDLPVKIRMGLHSGIK' A
#
# COMPACT_ATOMS: atom_id res chain seq x y z
N MET A 1 1.68 0.94 8.67
CA MET A 1 2.95 1.32 8.00
C MET A 1 3.63 0.05 7.54
N VAL A 2 4.23 0.04 6.34
CA VAL A 2 4.89 -1.13 5.76
C VAL A 2 6.22 -0.71 5.13
N ALA A 3 7.21 -1.59 5.17
CA ALA A 3 8.51 -1.41 4.54
C ALA A 3 8.95 -2.69 3.84
N SER A 4 9.71 -2.54 2.77
CA SER A 4 10.30 -3.62 2.00
C SER A 4 11.83 -3.63 2.18
N GLY A 5 12.48 -4.78 2.00
CA GLY A 5 13.94 -4.89 2.14
C GLY A 5 14.45 -4.83 3.58
N LEU A 6 13.56 -5.09 4.56
CA LEU A 6 13.90 -5.22 5.97
C LEU A 6 13.23 -6.47 6.59
N PRO A 7 13.91 -7.16 7.52
CA PRO A 7 15.29 -6.91 7.96
C PRO A 7 16.33 -7.31 6.90
N GLN A 8 15.94 -8.11 5.90
CA GLN A 8 16.81 -8.57 4.84
C GLN A 8 16.70 -7.68 3.60
N ARG A 9 17.84 -7.16 3.14
CA ARG A 9 17.91 -6.35 1.93
C ARG A 9 17.46 -7.14 0.70
N ASN A 10 16.60 -6.54 -0.12
CA ASN A 10 16.08 -7.13 -1.36
C ASN A 10 16.62 -6.47 -2.65
N GLY A 11 17.75 -5.76 -2.54
CA GLY A 11 18.39 -5.07 -3.66
C GLY A 11 17.69 -3.74 -3.97
N HIS A 12 17.37 -3.52 -5.25
CA HIS A 12 16.68 -2.31 -5.72
C HIS A 12 15.16 -2.51 -5.85
N ARG A 13 14.62 -3.57 -5.25
CA ARG A 13 13.20 -3.94 -5.36
C ARG A 13 12.27 -3.17 -4.43
N HIS A 14 12.80 -2.47 -3.43
CA HIS A 14 12.01 -1.74 -2.43
C HIS A 14 10.91 -0.85 -3.04
N ALA A 15 11.28 0.04 -3.96
CA ALA A 15 10.33 0.95 -4.58
C ALA A 15 9.22 0.21 -5.35
N ALA A 16 9.57 -0.84 -6.08
CA ALA A 16 8.61 -1.63 -6.85
C ALA A 16 7.67 -2.43 -5.94
N GLU A 17 8.18 -3.06 -4.88
CA GLU A 17 7.37 -3.81 -3.92
C GLU A 17 6.37 -2.90 -3.18
N ILE A 18 6.82 -1.72 -2.74
CA ILE A 18 5.94 -0.75 -2.06
C ILE A 18 4.89 -0.17 -3.02
N ALA A 19 5.26 0.10 -4.27
CA ALA A 19 4.31 0.57 -5.28
C ALA A 19 3.24 -0.48 -5.61
N ASN A 20 3.64 -1.73 -5.85
CA ASN A 20 2.71 -2.82 -6.16
C ASN A 20 1.75 -3.09 -5.00
N MET A 21 2.28 -3.21 -3.78
CA MET A 21 1.45 -3.36 -2.57
C MET A 21 0.42 -2.23 -2.43
N SER A 22 0.82 -1.00 -2.79
CA SER A 22 -0.07 0.15 -2.74
C SER A 22 -1.20 0.04 -3.78
N LEU A 23 -0.91 -0.44 -4.98
CA LEU A 23 -1.95 -0.69 -5.99
C LEU A 23 -2.90 -1.82 -5.56
N ASP A 24 -2.36 -2.89 -4.98
CA ASP A 24 -3.15 -4.04 -4.51
C ASP A 24 -4.12 -3.64 -3.39
N ILE A 25 -3.66 -2.83 -2.43
CA ILE A 25 -4.51 -2.30 -1.37
C ILE A 25 -5.57 -1.36 -1.94
N LEU A 26 -5.21 -0.46 -2.86
CA LEU A 26 -6.17 0.47 -3.47
C LEU A 26 -7.26 -0.27 -4.25
N SER A 27 -6.88 -1.31 -4.99
CA SER A 27 -7.82 -2.20 -5.68
C SER A 27 -8.76 -2.91 -4.70
N SER A 28 -8.20 -3.46 -3.61
CA SER A 28 -8.96 -4.17 -2.58
C SER A 28 -9.94 -3.26 -1.84
N VAL A 29 -9.56 -2.01 -1.56
CA VAL A 29 -10.41 -1.03 -0.86
C VAL A 29 -11.62 -0.62 -1.70
N GLY A 30 -11.54 -0.64 -3.03
CA GLY A 30 -12.67 -0.33 -3.91
C GLY A 30 -13.89 -1.24 -3.69
N ALA A 31 -13.67 -2.49 -3.26
CA ALA A 31 -14.74 -3.45 -2.95
C ALA A 31 -15.13 -3.46 -1.46
N PHE A 32 -14.37 -2.78 -0.60
CA PHE A 32 -14.58 -2.81 0.83
C PHE A 32 -15.74 -1.90 1.25
N ARG A 33 -16.66 -2.45 2.05
CA ARG A 33 -17.81 -1.73 2.61
C ARG A 33 -17.75 -1.69 4.12
N VAL A 34 -17.91 -0.50 4.69
CA VAL A 34 -17.98 -0.32 6.14
C VAL A 34 -19.33 -0.81 6.63
N LYS A 35 -19.34 -1.78 7.55
CA LYS A 35 -20.57 -2.45 8.03
C LYS A 35 -21.66 -1.47 8.51
N HIS A 36 -21.29 -0.38 9.16
CA HIS A 36 -22.23 0.59 9.71
C HIS A 36 -22.59 1.73 8.74
N ILE A 37 -21.86 1.88 7.62
CA ILE A 37 -22.12 2.90 6.58
C ILE A 37 -21.78 2.29 5.20
N PRO A 38 -22.59 1.35 4.70
CA PRO A 38 -22.25 0.56 3.50
C PRO A 38 -22.28 1.37 2.20
N ASP A 39 -23.01 2.48 2.18
CA ASP A 39 -23.21 3.31 0.98
C ASP A 39 -22.10 4.35 0.77
N LEU A 40 -21.23 4.55 1.77
CA LEU A 40 -20.11 5.47 1.66
C LEU A 40 -18.82 4.72 1.32
N PRO A 41 -18.24 4.95 0.12
CA PRO A 41 -16.98 4.31 -0.23
C PRO A 41 -15.85 4.81 0.68
N VAL A 42 -14.99 3.88 1.10
CA VAL A 42 -13.80 4.22 1.89
C VAL A 42 -12.79 4.92 0.98
N LYS A 43 -12.40 6.14 1.37
CA LYS A 43 -11.38 6.92 0.66
C LYS A 43 -10.07 6.80 1.42
N ILE A 44 -9.03 6.34 0.72
CA ILE A 44 -7.68 6.22 1.27
C ILE A 44 -6.69 7.06 0.47
N ARG A 45 -5.64 7.52 1.14
CA ARG A 45 -4.46 8.15 0.54
C ARG A 45 -3.24 7.35 0.93
N MET A 46 -2.37 7.07 -0.04
CA MET A 46 -1.10 6.42 0.19
C MET A 46 0.05 7.30 -0.28
N GLY A 47 1.09 7.37 0.55
CA GLY A 47 2.33 8.08 0.26
C GLY A 47 3.48 7.09 0.26
N LEU A 48 4.34 7.20 -0.75
CA LEU A 48 5.49 6.32 -0.95
C LEU A 48 6.76 7.14 -0.86
N HIS A 49 7.80 6.57 -0.27
CA HIS A 49 9.13 7.15 -0.25
C HIS A 49 10.15 6.02 -0.36
N SER A 50 11.23 6.27 -1.09
CA SER A 50 12.40 5.39 -1.13
C SER A 50 13.60 6.20 -0.66
N GLY A 51 14.31 5.66 0.32
CA GLY A 51 15.62 6.20 0.69
C GLY A 51 16.63 6.01 -0.43
N ILE A 52 17.65 6.87 -0.44
CA ILE A 52 18.84 6.70 -1.27
C ILE A 52 19.74 5.67 -0.57
N LYS A 53 20.38 4.81 -1.35
CA LYS A 53 21.30 3.79 -0.85
C LYS A 53 22.63 4.39 -0.42
#